data_AF-A0A0F9JLF4-F1
#
_entry.id   AF-A0A0F9JLF4-F1
#
_cell.length_a   1.000
_cell.length_b   1.000
_cell.length_c   1.000
_cell.angle_alpha   90.00
_cell.angle_beta   90.00
_cell.angle_gamma   90.00
#
_symmetry.space_group_name_H-M   'P 1'
#
loop_
_entity.id
_entity.type
_entity.pdbx_description
1 polymer ?
#
loop_
_entity_poly.entity_id
_entity_poly.type
_entity_poly.pdbx_seq_one_letter_code
_entity_poly.pdbx_strand_id
1 'polypeptide(L)'
;MSNAERIERDRNKVGEIRPSQLLFSYGVGAILDLPALSVIVMGLDDWPETPENMHEIVEDRLLRMVRGIVGYGLQKFLTPPTVMNTNNPFDRQNLIGVPVATFPRWMVCPSCQLLASLDSGLFELKVDAYHPDRSHYVHKNCNKVKEPTVVPARFLVACENGHLDDFPWIEFVHGNIGNCNGPLRLFEVAPSGEARDLIVKCERCDQSRQLAEAFGQANREKMPICRGRRPHLRDYEDSGCDRKMRPIVLGASSMWFPVVFSSIAIPASSDKIAQLIQQNWSVLRQANSKEIVAFMRNTGQLGELSGYTDAQIWEAIGRKRKEDSSEGEIVA
;
A
#
# COMPACT_ATOMS: atom_id res chain seq x y z
N MET A 1 -4.21 36.10 -24.91
CA MET A 1 -3.95 34.68 -24.57
C MET A 1 -4.27 34.54 -23.10
N SER A 2 -5.46 34.02 -22.78
CA SER A 2 -6.04 34.10 -21.44
C SER A 2 -5.57 32.94 -20.57
N ASN A 3 -5.44 33.20 -19.26
CA ASN A 3 -5.15 32.22 -18.22
C ASN A 3 -6.10 31.00 -18.20
N ALA A 4 -7.17 30.99 -19.00
CA ALA A 4 -8.11 29.88 -19.13
C ALA A 4 -7.52 28.67 -19.86
N GLU A 5 -6.56 28.86 -20.76
CA GLU A 5 -5.89 27.76 -21.48
C GLU A 5 -4.76 27.12 -20.66
N ARG A 6 -4.30 27.78 -19.58
CA ARG A 6 -3.28 27.28 -18.66
C ARG A 6 -3.85 26.39 -17.54
N ILE A 7 -5.16 26.23 -17.49
CA ILE A 7 -5.88 25.29 -16.61
C ILE A 7 -6.49 24.18 -17.48
N GLU A 8 -5.74 23.71 -18.47
CA GLU A 8 -5.84 22.31 -18.85
C GLU A 8 -5.26 21.55 -17.64
N ARG A 9 -6.12 21.32 -16.64
CA ARG A 9 -5.80 20.57 -15.43
C ARG A 9 -5.08 19.32 -15.88
N ASP A 10 -3.80 19.22 -15.51
CA ASP A 10 -3.09 17.97 -15.36
C ASP A 10 -3.99 17.10 -14.46
N ARG A 11 -4.86 16.30 -15.09
CA ARG A 11 -5.86 15.46 -14.42
C ARG A 11 -5.08 14.24 -13.93
N ASN A 12 -4.23 14.44 -12.94
CA ASN A 12 -3.54 13.34 -12.28
C ASN A 12 -4.61 12.35 -11.84
N LYS A 13 -4.41 11.08 -12.19
CA LYS A 13 -5.34 10.03 -11.78
C LYS A 13 -5.36 9.97 -10.26
N VAL A 14 -6.52 9.67 -9.70
CA VAL A 14 -6.65 9.54 -8.23
C VAL A 14 -5.78 8.38 -7.77
N GLY A 15 -4.91 8.64 -6.80
CA GLY A 15 -3.92 7.68 -6.33
C GLY A 15 -2.66 7.61 -7.18
N GLU A 16 -2.48 8.49 -8.17
CA GLU A 16 -1.23 8.60 -8.91
C GLU A 16 -0.11 9.11 -8.00
N ILE A 17 0.94 8.31 -7.88
CA ILE A 17 2.11 8.59 -7.06
C ILE A 17 3.38 8.30 -7.84
N ARG A 18 4.43 9.06 -7.55
CA ARG A 18 5.74 8.80 -8.14
C ARG A 18 6.33 7.53 -7.53
N PRO A 19 7.09 6.71 -8.29
CA PRO A 19 7.73 5.52 -7.76
C PRO A 19 8.60 5.78 -6.51
N SER A 20 9.25 6.94 -6.41
CA SER A 20 9.99 7.31 -5.20
C SER A 20 9.10 7.47 -3.96
N GLN A 21 7.87 7.95 -4.13
CA GLN A 21 6.93 8.07 -3.01
C GLN A 21 6.48 6.71 -2.49
N LEU A 22 6.39 5.68 -3.35
CA LEU A 22 6.18 4.30 -2.90
C LEU A 22 7.30 3.77 -2.00
N LEU A 23 8.55 4.19 -2.26
CA LEU A 23 9.70 3.75 -1.47
C LEU A 23 9.81 4.48 -0.12
N PHE A 24 9.50 5.77 -0.10
CA PHE A 24 9.78 6.63 1.06
C PHE A 24 8.56 7.04 1.89
N SER A 25 7.34 6.90 1.38
CA SER A 25 6.15 7.46 2.04
C SER A 25 4.91 6.56 1.99
N TYR A 26 4.71 5.82 0.89
CA TYR A 26 3.50 5.04 0.63
C TYR A 26 3.84 3.59 0.31
N GLY A 27 4.77 2.99 1.04
CA GLY A 27 5.10 1.58 0.89
C GLY A 27 4.04 0.65 1.49
N VAL A 28 4.27 -0.66 1.43
CA VAL A 28 3.38 -1.66 2.04
C VAL A 28 3.10 -1.32 3.50
N GLY A 29 1.82 -1.36 3.88
CA GLY A 29 1.36 -1.04 5.24
C GLY A 29 1.24 0.46 5.54
N ALA A 30 1.68 1.34 4.64
CA ALA A 30 1.45 2.78 4.79
C ALA A 30 -0.03 3.12 4.57
N ILE A 31 -0.52 4.11 5.30
CA ILE A 31 -1.86 4.67 5.07
C ILE A 31 -1.72 5.97 4.27
N LEU A 32 -2.60 6.14 3.30
CA LEU A 32 -2.73 7.34 2.49
C LEU A 32 -4.17 7.84 2.47
N ASP A 33 -4.33 9.15 2.50
CA ASP A 33 -5.62 9.81 2.36
C ASP A 33 -5.85 10.18 0.89
N LEU A 34 -6.81 9.49 0.28
CA LEU A 34 -7.45 9.90 -0.97
C LEU A 34 -8.49 10.99 -0.69
N PRO A 35 -8.97 11.73 -1.70
CA PRO A 35 -9.86 12.88 -1.49
C PRO A 35 -11.09 12.61 -0.61
N ALA A 36 -11.64 11.39 -0.63
CA ALA A 36 -12.80 11.01 0.17
C ALA A 36 -12.65 9.67 0.91
N LEU A 37 -11.47 9.05 0.90
CA LEU A 37 -11.22 7.72 1.46
C LEU A 37 -9.82 7.65 2.08
N SER A 38 -9.68 7.05 3.26
CA SER A 38 -8.38 6.63 3.78
C SER A 38 -8.17 5.15 3.44
N VAL A 39 -6.98 4.84 2.91
CA VAL A 39 -6.65 3.49 2.45
C VAL A 39 -5.26 3.07 2.91
N ILE A 40 -5.08 1.77 3.16
CA ILE A 40 -3.79 1.17 3.46
C ILE A 40 -3.23 0.46 2.21
N VAL A 41 -1.93 0.60 1.96
CA VAL A 41 -1.23 -0.10 0.87
C VAL A 41 -1.08 -1.58 1.24
N MET A 42 -1.53 -2.44 0.34
CA MET A 42 -1.56 -3.88 0.58
C MET A 42 -0.20 -4.55 0.39
N GLY A 43 -0.03 -5.71 1.01
CA GLY A 43 1.14 -6.57 0.92
C GLY A 43 1.40 -7.06 -0.50
N LEU A 44 2.64 -7.51 -0.73
CA LEU A 44 3.09 -7.93 -2.06
C LEU A 44 2.29 -9.11 -2.63
N ASP A 45 1.66 -9.93 -1.77
CA ASP A 45 0.80 -11.04 -2.20
C ASP A 45 -0.46 -10.57 -2.97
N ASP A 46 -0.92 -9.33 -2.74
CA ASP A 46 -2.05 -8.73 -3.45
C ASP A 46 -1.61 -8.03 -4.76
N TRP A 47 -0.30 -7.91 -5.03
CA TRP A 47 0.20 -7.14 -6.18
C TRP A 47 0.02 -7.93 -7.47
N PRO A 48 -0.38 -7.27 -8.58
CA PRO A 48 -0.62 -7.94 -9.86
C PRO A 48 0.71 -8.28 -10.54
N GLU A 49 1.40 -9.31 -10.04
CA GLU A 49 2.66 -9.79 -10.61
C GLU A 49 2.42 -10.39 -12.00
N THR A 50 2.37 -9.53 -13.01
CA THR A 50 2.40 -9.92 -14.41
C THR A 50 3.61 -9.30 -15.10
N PRO A 51 4.30 -10.02 -16.01
CA PRO A 51 5.45 -9.49 -16.73
C PRO A 51 5.17 -8.22 -17.53
N GLU A 52 3.90 -7.97 -17.87
CA GLU A 52 3.45 -6.79 -18.62
C GLU A 52 3.41 -5.52 -17.75
N ASN A 53 3.15 -5.67 -16.45
CA ASN A 53 2.92 -4.54 -15.55
C ASN A 53 4.10 -4.32 -14.59
N MET A 54 4.85 -5.37 -14.28
CA MET A 54 5.95 -5.35 -13.32
C MET A 54 7.19 -5.99 -13.96
N HIS A 55 8.27 -5.21 -14.06
CA HIS A 55 9.51 -5.63 -14.71
C HIS A 55 10.55 -6.01 -13.66
N GLU A 56 11.33 -7.04 -13.94
CA GLU A 56 12.42 -7.46 -13.07
C GLU A 56 13.56 -6.44 -13.06
N ILE A 57 14.01 -6.05 -11.88
CA ILE A 57 15.19 -5.20 -11.67
C ILE A 57 16.36 -6.13 -11.37
N VAL A 58 17.26 -6.26 -12.34
CA VAL A 58 18.45 -7.11 -12.23
C VAL A 58 19.58 -6.32 -11.57
N GLU A 59 19.79 -6.55 -10.28
CA GLU A 59 20.94 -6.01 -9.55
C GLU A 59 21.48 -6.99 -8.51
N ASP A 60 22.43 -7.82 -8.93
CA ASP A 60 22.92 -8.99 -8.18
C ASP A 60 23.60 -8.61 -6.85
N ARG A 61 24.27 -7.46 -6.79
CA ARG A 61 24.94 -7.00 -5.56
C ARG A 61 23.93 -6.60 -4.50
N LEU A 62 22.90 -5.84 -4.90
CA LEU A 62 21.81 -5.48 -4.00
C LEU A 62 21.03 -6.73 -3.57
N LEU A 63 20.76 -7.64 -4.50
CA LEU A 63 20.03 -8.88 -4.21
C LEU A 63 20.77 -9.73 -3.17
N ARG A 64 22.10 -9.92 -3.35
CA ARG A 64 22.95 -10.61 -2.37
C ARG A 64 22.94 -9.92 -1.00
N MET A 65 23.10 -8.60 -0.97
CA MET A 65 23.09 -7.82 0.27
C MET A 65 21.77 -7.99 1.02
N VAL A 66 20.64 -7.76 0.34
CA VAL A 66 19.32 -7.81 0.98
C VAL A 66 18.98 -9.23 1.41
N ARG A 67 19.32 -10.27 0.62
CA ARG A 67 19.17 -11.68 1.04
C ARG A 67 19.90 -12.01 2.33
N GLY A 68 21.08 -11.41 2.56
CA GLY A 68 21.81 -11.57 3.82
C GLY A 68 21.06 -11.00 5.04
N ILE A 69 20.11 -10.09 4.82
CA ILE A 69 19.35 -9.38 5.87
C ILE A 69 17.96 -10.00 6.04
N VAL A 70 17.19 -10.12 4.96
CA VAL A 70 15.79 -10.58 4.99
C VAL A 70 15.66 -12.10 4.80
N GLY A 71 16.75 -12.77 4.46
CA GLY A 71 16.81 -14.20 4.19
C GLY A 71 16.75 -14.58 2.70
N TYR A 72 17.03 -15.85 2.43
CA TYR A 72 17.10 -16.41 1.08
C TYR A 72 15.73 -16.56 0.37
N GLY A 73 14.63 -16.25 1.07
CA GLY A 73 13.28 -16.23 0.46
C GLY A 73 13.10 -15.12 -0.59
N LEU A 74 13.93 -14.07 -0.57
CA LEU A 74 13.90 -13.01 -1.58
C LEU A 74 14.46 -13.53 -2.92
N GLN A 75 13.59 -13.68 -3.93
CA GLN A 75 14.01 -14.23 -5.22
C GLN A 75 14.48 -13.17 -6.21
N LYS A 76 13.76 -12.06 -6.33
CA LYS A 76 13.98 -11.02 -7.34
C LYS A 76 13.43 -9.67 -6.87
N PHE A 77 13.82 -8.60 -7.54
CA PHE A 77 13.20 -7.28 -7.38
C PHE A 77 12.31 -6.99 -8.59
N LEU A 78 11.19 -6.32 -8.36
CA LEU A 78 10.27 -5.91 -9.41
C LEU A 78 10.04 -4.39 -9.35
N THR A 79 9.81 -3.76 -10.49
CA THR A 79 9.29 -2.40 -10.54
C THR A 79 7.86 -2.36 -10.00
N PRO A 80 7.39 -1.22 -9.46
CA PRO A 80 5.97 -1.03 -9.21
C PRO A 80 5.12 -1.25 -10.47
N PRO A 81 3.82 -1.61 -10.32
CA PRO A 81 2.90 -1.77 -11.44
C PRO A 81 2.85 -0.52 -12.32
N THR A 82 3.14 -0.70 -13.61
CA THR A 82 3.07 0.37 -14.61
C THR A 82 1.67 0.39 -15.21
N VAL A 83 0.99 1.53 -15.10
CA VAL A 83 -0.37 1.70 -15.64
C VAL A 83 -0.26 2.27 -17.05
N MET A 84 -0.82 1.59 -18.06
CA MET A 84 -1.03 2.22 -19.36
C MET A 84 -2.31 3.04 -19.30
N ASN A 85 -2.22 4.31 -19.70
CA ASN A 85 -3.38 5.20 -19.70
C ASN A 85 -4.34 4.83 -20.83
N THR A 86 -5.57 4.47 -20.48
CA THR A 86 -6.66 4.31 -21.43
C THR A 86 -7.75 5.34 -21.17
N ASN A 87 -8.50 5.71 -22.20
CA ASN A 87 -9.55 6.72 -22.12
C ASN A 87 -10.89 6.18 -21.57
N ASN A 88 -11.07 4.85 -21.53
CA ASN A 88 -12.30 4.21 -21.08
C ASN A 88 -12.15 3.75 -19.61
N PRO A 89 -12.88 4.33 -18.65
CA PRO A 89 -12.76 3.98 -17.23
C PRO A 89 -13.05 2.52 -16.89
N PHE A 90 -13.80 1.82 -17.75
CA PHE A 90 -14.15 0.41 -17.56
C PHE A 90 -13.09 -0.56 -18.06
N ASP A 91 -12.01 -0.07 -18.67
CA ASP A 91 -10.92 -0.93 -19.12
C ASP A 91 -10.21 -1.56 -17.93
N ARG A 92 -9.91 -2.87 -18.04
CA ARG A 92 -9.20 -3.63 -17.02
C ARG A 92 -7.85 -2.99 -16.64
N GLN A 93 -7.22 -2.30 -17.59
CA GLN A 93 -5.94 -1.62 -17.38
C GLN A 93 -6.02 -0.49 -16.35
N ASN A 94 -7.18 0.17 -16.20
CA ASN A 94 -7.38 1.21 -15.18
C ASN A 94 -7.53 0.64 -13.76
N LEU A 95 -7.70 -0.68 -13.62
CA LEU A 95 -7.72 -1.39 -12.34
C LEU A 95 -6.33 -1.91 -11.94
N ILE A 96 -5.33 -1.75 -12.82
CA ILE A 96 -3.95 -2.15 -12.56
C ILE A 96 -3.24 -1.00 -11.86
N GLY A 97 -2.70 -1.28 -10.69
CA GLY A 97 -2.01 -0.31 -9.85
C GLY A 97 -1.52 -0.97 -8.57
N VAL A 98 -0.98 -0.16 -7.67
CA VAL A 98 -0.64 -0.64 -6.33
C VAL A 98 -1.93 -0.90 -5.55
N PRO A 99 -2.15 -2.15 -5.08
CA PRO A 99 -3.38 -2.50 -4.40
C PRO A 99 -3.49 -1.78 -3.05
N VAL A 100 -4.69 -1.30 -2.76
CA VAL A 100 -5.04 -0.64 -1.50
C VAL A 100 -6.36 -1.21 -0.97
N ALA A 101 -6.57 -1.10 0.35
CA ALA A 101 -7.85 -1.41 0.97
C ALA A 101 -8.30 -0.27 1.88
N THR A 102 -9.62 -0.07 2.01
CA THR A 102 -10.17 0.91 2.95
C THR A 102 -9.71 0.61 4.37
N PHE A 103 -9.05 1.57 4.99
CA PHE A 103 -8.60 1.49 6.38
C PHE A 103 -8.44 2.91 6.96
N PRO A 104 -8.99 3.21 8.15
CA PRO A 104 -9.71 2.32 9.07
C PRO A 104 -11.02 1.76 8.52
N ARG A 105 -11.48 0.66 9.12
CA ARG A 105 -12.80 0.07 8.84
C ARG A 105 -13.90 0.69 9.69
N TRP A 106 -13.58 1.42 10.76
CA TRP A 106 -14.58 2.17 11.51
C TRP A 106 -14.85 3.53 10.89
N MET A 107 -16.13 3.86 10.75
CA MET A 107 -16.62 5.10 10.15
C MET A 107 -17.55 5.83 11.10
N VAL A 108 -17.63 7.15 10.94
CA VAL A 108 -18.50 8.06 11.68
C VAL A 108 -19.42 8.77 10.69
N CYS A 109 -20.73 8.72 10.93
CA CYS A 109 -21.69 9.54 10.20
C CYS A 109 -21.74 10.95 10.83
N PRO A 110 -21.33 12.03 10.15
CA PRO A 110 -21.35 13.38 10.73
C PRO A 110 -22.77 13.88 11.09
N SER A 111 -23.79 13.43 10.35
CA SER A 111 -25.17 13.91 10.54
C SER A 111 -25.88 13.33 11.76
N CYS A 112 -25.61 12.06 12.11
CA CYS A 112 -26.27 11.39 13.24
C CYS A 112 -25.28 10.83 14.26
N GLN A 113 -23.99 11.09 14.09
CA GLN A 113 -22.90 10.67 15.00
C GLN A 113 -22.76 9.15 15.16
N LEU A 114 -23.38 8.35 14.29
CA LEU A 114 -23.24 6.89 14.31
C LEU A 114 -21.78 6.51 14.10
N LEU A 115 -21.23 5.73 15.03
CA LEU A 115 -19.90 5.12 14.93
C LEU A 115 -20.08 3.60 14.75
N ALA A 116 -19.65 3.06 13.62
CA ALA A 116 -19.75 1.63 13.33
C ALA A 116 -18.63 1.15 12.39
N SER A 117 -18.37 -0.16 12.40
CA SER A 117 -17.53 -0.78 11.37
C SER A 117 -18.26 -0.84 10.02
N LEU A 118 -17.51 -0.79 8.92
CA LEU A 118 -17.98 -1.13 7.58
C LEU A 118 -18.62 -2.53 7.52
N ASP A 119 -18.19 -3.45 8.39
CA ASP A 119 -18.75 -4.81 8.50
C ASP A 119 -20.19 -4.84 9.02
N SER A 120 -20.69 -3.72 9.56
CA SER A 120 -22.07 -3.62 10.05
C SER A 120 -23.13 -3.58 8.94
N GLY A 121 -22.72 -3.34 7.68
CA GLY A 121 -23.63 -3.17 6.55
C GLY A 121 -24.43 -1.85 6.55
N LEU A 122 -24.19 -0.96 7.53
CA LEU A 122 -24.84 0.36 7.62
C LEU A 122 -24.26 1.37 6.63
N PHE A 123 -23.02 1.14 6.18
CA PHE A 123 -22.31 2.02 5.25
C PHE A 123 -22.15 1.36 3.88
N GLU A 124 -22.27 2.17 2.82
CA GLU A 124 -22.12 1.73 1.43
C GLU A 124 -21.04 2.51 0.72
N LEU A 125 -20.16 1.82 0.00
CA LEU A 125 -19.27 2.46 -0.93
C LEU A 125 -20.05 2.85 -2.20
N LYS A 126 -20.18 4.15 -2.46
CA LYS A 126 -20.63 4.66 -3.76
C LYS A 126 -19.39 4.88 -4.62
N VAL A 127 -19.28 4.09 -5.69
CA VAL A 127 -18.18 4.20 -6.66
C VAL A 127 -18.63 5.06 -7.83
N ASP A 128 -17.85 6.08 -8.16
CA ASP A 128 -18.03 6.87 -9.38
C ASP A 128 -16.90 6.50 -10.36
N ALA A 129 -17.24 5.77 -11.41
CA ALA A 129 -16.28 5.27 -12.39
C ALA A 129 -15.62 6.38 -13.21
N TYR A 130 -16.33 7.50 -13.46
CA TYR A 130 -15.81 8.61 -14.24
C TYR A 130 -15.05 9.63 -13.38
N HIS A 131 -15.42 9.70 -12.09
CA HIS A 131 -14.76 10.53 -11.10
C HIS A 131 -14.37 9.70 -9.86
N PRO A 132 -13.31 8.88 -9.95
CA PRO A 132 -12.87 8.08 -8.81
C PRO A 132 -12.58 8.90 -7.55
N ASP A 133 -12.27 10.19 -7.68
CA ASP A 133 -12.06 11.16 -6.59
C ASP A 133 -13.30 11.38 -5.74
N ARG A 134 -14.47 11.11 -6.32
CA ARG A 134 -15.77 11.23 -5.66
C ARG A 134 -16.25 9.91 -5.09
N SER A 135 -15.50 8.83 -5.20
CA SER A 135 -15.89 7.56 -4.58
C SER A 135 -15.79 7.69 -3.06
N HIS A 136 -16.88 7.42 -2.35
CA HIS A 136 -16.96 7.64 -0.90
C HIS A 136 -17.95 6.69 -0.25
N TYR A 137 -17.87 6.56 1.09
CA TYR A 137 -18.86 5.82 1.85
C TYR A 137 -20.04 6.71 2.25
N VAL A 138 -21.26 6.19 2.19
CA VAL A 138 -22.48 6.84 2.68
C VAL A 138 -23.20 5.99 3.72
N HIS A 139 -23.99 6.63 4.59
CA HIS A 139 -24.85 5.93 5.53
C HIS A 139 -26.26 5.71 4.93
N LYS A 140 -26.55 4.49 4.45
CA LYS A 140 -27.78 4.16 3.68
C LYS A 140 -29.08 4.59 4.36
N ASN A 141 -29.23 4.26 5.63
CA ASN A 141 -30.48 4.39 6.38
C ASN A 141 -30.36 5.42 7.51
N CYS A 142 -29.72 6.55 7.22
CA CYS A 142 -29.59 7.62 8.20
C CYS A 142 -30.96 8.27 8.50
N ASN A 143 -31.25 8.46 9.79
CA ASN A 143 -32.49 9.06 10.28
C ASN A 143 -32.50 10.60 10.27
N LYS A 144 -31.38 11.24 9.89
CA LYS A 144 -31.24 12.72 9.90
C LYS A 144 -31.17 13.32 8.51
N VAL A 145 -30.40 12.69 7.61
CA VAL A 145 -30.12 13.16 6.26
C VAL A 145 -30.17 11.95 5.34
N LYS A 146 -30.58 12.12 4.08
CA LYS A 146 -30.56 11.03 3.10
C LYS A 146 -29.10 10.74 2.70
N GLU A 147 -28.65 9.50 2.93
CA GLU A 147 -27.33 8.99 2.51
C GLU A 147 -26.15 9.96 2.72
N PRO A 148 -25.93 10.51 3.93
CA PRO A 148 -24.80 11.42 4.15
C PRO A 148 -23.47 10.68 3.99
N THR A 149 -22.48 11.37 3.43
CA THR A 149 -21.10 10.91 3.37
C THR A 149 -20.55 10.70 4.78
N VAL A 150 -19.93 9.55 5.00
CA VAL A 150 -19.30 9.21 6.29
C VAL A 150 -17.79 9.41 6.22
N VAL A 151 -17.19 9.62 7.38
CA VAL A 151 -15.76 9.88 7.52
C VAL A 151 -15.09 8.76 8.33
N PRO A 152 -13.81 8.44 8.07
CA PRO A 152 -13.08 7.46 8.86
C PRO A 152 -12.98 7.88 10.33
N ALA A 153 -13.17 6.91 11.22
CA ALA A 153 -12.87 7.09 12.63
C ALA A 153 -11.34 7.15 12.79
N ARG A 154 -10.79 8.36 12.88
CA ARG A 154 -9.36 8.68 12.86
C ARG A 154 -8.52 8.17 14.04
N PHE A 155 -9.01 7.20 14.80
CA PHE A 155 -8.31 6.63 15.94
C PHE A 155 -8.05 5.17 15.66
N LEU A 156 -6.78 4.79 15.83
CA LEU A 156 -6.25 3.48 15.55
C LEU A 156 -5.49 2.98 16.78
N VAL A 157 -5.00 1.75 16.69
CA VAL A 157 -4.06 1.21 17.65
C VAL A 157 -2.91 0.51 16.94
N ALA A 158 -1.71 0.62 17.49
CA ALA A 158 -0.53 -0.10 17.01
C ALA A 158 0.30 -0.66 18.17
N CYS A 159 1.13 -1.66 17.93
CA CYS A 159 2.06 -2.18 18.93
C CYS A 159 3.52 -2.06 18.49
N GLU A 160 4.45 -2.28 19.42
CA GLU A 160 5.90 -2.18 19.17
C GLU A 160 6.45 -3.24 18.19
N ASN A 161 5.67 -4.29 17.93
CA ASN A 161 6.02 -5.29 16.91
C ASN A 161 5.51 -4.91 15.50
N GLY A 162 4.90 -3.73 15.32
CA GLY A 162 4.47 -3.22 14.01
C GLY A 162 3.05 -3.61 13.59
N HIS A 163 2.29 -4.32 14.43
CA HIS A 163 0.88 -4.60 14.17
C HIS A 163 0.04 -3.32 14.24
N LEU A 164 -1.02 -3.27 13.44
CA LEU A 164 -1.92 -2.14 13.29
C LEU A 164 -3.36 -2.63 13.31
N ASP A 165 -4.24 -1.93 14.02
CA ASP A 165 -5.64 -2.30 14.09
C ASP A 165 -6.53 -1.05 14.23
N ASP A 166 -7.81 -1.22 13.94
CA ASP A 166 -8.83 -0.22 14.27
C ASP A 166 -8.88 -0.06 15.79
N PHE A 167 -9.16 1.16 16.27
CA PHE A 167 -9.33 1.38 17.70
C PHE A 167 -10.45 0.47 18.26
N PRO A 168 -10.24 -0.19 19.41
CA PRO A 168 -11.20 -1.16 19.95
C PRO A 168 -12.40 -0.45 20.59
N TRP A 169 -13.28 0.14 19.76
CA TRP A 169 -14.34 1.03 20.21
C TRP A 169 -15.33 0.39 21.19
N ILE A 170 -15.69 -0.87 20.95
CA ILE A 170 -16.65 -1.60 21.77
C ILE A 170 -16.03 -1.92 23.14
N GLU A 171 -14.84 -2.52 23.15
CA GLU A 171 -14.12 -2.86 24.36
C GLU A 171 -13.72 -1.61 25.15
N PHE A 172 -13.38 -0.52 24.45
CA PHE A 172 -13.06 0.75 25.07
C PHE A 172 -14.25 1.31 25.86
N VAL A 173 -15.44 1.38 25.26
CA VAL A 173 -16.63 1.96 25.92
C VAL A 173 -17.11 1.09 27.09
N HIS A 174 -17.18 -0.23 26.89
CA HIS A 174 -17.76 -1.14 27.87
C HIS A 174 -16.76 -1.64 28.92
N GLY A 175 -15.45 -1.59 28.62
CA GLY A 175 -14.43 -2.22 29.46
C GLY A 175 -14.72 -3.71 29.67
N ASN A 176 -14.69 -4.15 30.93
CA ASN A 176 -15.02 -5.53 31.31
C ASN A 176 -16.51 -5.72 31.65
N ILE A 177 -17.35 -4.69 31.46
CA ILE A 177 -18.75 -4.68 31.92
C ILE A 177 -19.65 -5.24 30.82
N GLY A 178 -19.70 -6.58 30.75
CA GLY A 178 -20.68 -7.34 29.97
C GLY A 178 -20.48 -7.34 28.46
N ASN A 179 -21.17 -8.26 27.77
CA ASN A 179 -21.02 -8.51 26.34
C ASN A 179 -21.96 -7.59 25.51
N CYS A 180 -21.91 -6.28 25.74
CA CYS A 180 -22.75 -5.32 25.03
C CYS A 180 -22.14 -4.93 23.68
N ASN A 181 -22.83 -5.31 22.60
CA ASN A 181 -22.48 -4.90 21.22
C ASN A 181 -23.52 -3.93 20.65
N GLY A 182 -23.99 -2.99 21.48
CA GLY A 182 -24.94 -1.96 21.07
C GLY A 182 -24.32 -0.93 20.13
N PRO A 183 -25.14 -0.18 19.36
CA PRO A 183 -24.64 0.86 18.47
C PRO A 183 -23.95 1.96 19.27
N LEU A 184 -22.84 2.47 18.73
CA LEU A 184 -22.05 3.53 19.33
C LEU A 184 -22.33 4.87 18.65
N ARG A 185 -22.23 5.94 19.43
CA ARG A 185 -22.23 7.32 18.97
C ARG A 185 -20.93 8.00 19.36
N LEU A 186 -20.36 8.78 18.45
CA LEU A 186 -19.20 9.62 18.70
C LEU A 186 -19.64 11.09 18.72
N PHE A 187 -19.66 11.68 19.91
CA PHE A 187 -20.03 13.07 20.14
C PHE A 187 -18.79 13.94 20.25
N GLU A 188 -18.84 15.12 19.65
CA GLU A 188 -17.83 16.17 19.81
C GLU A 188 -18.41 17.26 20.72
N VAL A 189 -17.76 17.47 21.86
CA VAL A 189 -18.20 18.35 22.95
C VAL A 189 -17.66 19.77 22.75
N ALA A 190 -16.54 19.92 22.03
CA ALA A 190 -15.98 21.19 21.64
C ALA A 190 -15.38 21.10 20.22
N PRO A 191 -15.41 22.17 19.41
CA PRO A 191 -15.07 22.15 17.98
C PRO A 191 -13.56 22.06 17.68
N SER A 192 -12.78 21.42 18.55
CA SER A 192 -11.32 21.32 18.40
C SER A 192 -10.90 20.13 17.53
N GLY A 193 -11.76 19.12 17.38
CA GLY A 193 -11.34 17.83 16.85
C GLY A 193 -10.18 17.24 17.65
N GLU A 194 -10.09 17.40 18.96
CA GLU A 194 -9.07 16.73 19.79
C GLU A 194 -9.66 15.50 20.51
N ALA A 195 -8.82 14.53 20.88
CA ALA A 195 -9.28 13.34 21.61
C ALA A 195 -9.98 13.68 22.94
N ARG A 196 -9.59 14.79 23.58
CA ARG A 196 -10.20 15.27 24.84
C ARG A 196 -11.63 15.77 24.68
N ASP A 197 -11.98 16.18 23.46
CA ASP A 197 -13.28 16.79 23.17
C ASP A 197 -14.24 15.77 22.54
N LEU A 198 -13.86 14.48 22.54
CA LEU A 198 -14.65 13.39 22.00
C LEU A 198 -15.16 12.45 23.09
N ILE A 199 -16.46 12.17 23.05
CA ILE A 199 -17.14 11.20 23.92
C ILE A 199 -17.73 10.10 23.06
N VAL A 200 -17.44 8.86 23.41
CA VAL A 200 -18.08 7.68 22.82
C VAL A 200 -19.16 7.19 23.78
N LYS A 201 -20.38 6.97 23.28
CA LYS A 201 -21.51 6.46 24.08
C LYS A 201 -22.18 5.28 23.38
N CYS A 202 -22.53 4.24 24.14
CA CYS A 202 -23.40 3.17 23.68
C CYS A 202 -24.87 3.55 23.89
N GLU A 203 -25.71 3.41 22.85
CA GLU A 203 -27.15 3.72 22.96
C GLU A 203 -27.95 2.62 23.66
N ARG A 204 -27.39 1.41 23.81
CA ARG A 204 -28.10 0.27 24.41
C ARG A 204 -28.01 0.25 25.94
N CYS A 205 -26.83 0.51 26.48
CA CYS A 205 -26.55 0.40 27.92
C CYS A 205 -26.11 1.71 28.56
N ASP A 206 -26.21 2.83 27.82
CA ASP A 206 -25.86 4.19 28.25
C ASP A 206 -24.43 4.43 28.76
N GLN A 207 -23.55 3.43 28.64
CA GLN A 207 -22.13 3.56 28.97
C GLN A 207 -21.49 4.60 28.05
N SER A 208 -20.67 5.48 28.63
CA SER A 208 -19.94 6.49 27.87
C SER A 208 -18.54 6.70 28.44
N ARG A 209 -17.60 7.05 27.58
CA ARG A 209 -16.21 7.35 27.95
C ARG A 209 -15.63 8.48 27.13
N GLN A 210 -14.76 9.27 27.74
CA GLN A 210 -14.02 10.30 27.03
C GLN A 210 -12.82 9.67 26.32
N LEU A 211 -12.60 10.02 25.05
CA LEU A 211 -11.56 9.38 24.26
C LEU A 211 -10.14 9.74 24.73
N ALA A 212 -9.95 10.88 25.41
CA ALA A 212 -8.70 11.21 26.10
C ALA A 212 -8.29 10.16 27.14
N GLU A 213 -9.25 9.40 27.69
CA GLU A 213 -8.95 8.29 28.57
C GLU A 213 -8.14 7.20 27.86
N ALA A 214 -8.11 7.10 26.53
CA ALA A 214 -7.25 6.13 25.85
C ALA A 214 -5.75 6.54 25.85
N PHE A 215 -5.44 7.84 25.84
CA PHE A 215 -4.10 8.34 25.52
C PHE A 215 -3.16 8.52 26.72
N GLY A 216 -3.71 8.64 27.93
CA GLY A 216 -2.93 8.86 29.15
C GLY A 216 -1.99 7.69 29.50
N GLN A 217 -0.86 7.98 30.16
CA GLN A 217 0.15 6.97 30.54
C GLN A 217 -0.44 5.84 31.41
N ALA A 218 -1.33 6.19 32.35
CA ALA A 218 -2.05 5.23 33.19
C ALA A 218 -3.06 4.34 32.43
N ASN A 219 -3.46 4.75 31.21
CA ASN A 219 -4.44 4.03 30.42
C ASN A 219 -3.81 3.22 29.28
N ARG A 220 -2.53 3.45 28.95
CA ARG A 220 -1.74 2.52 28.12
C ARG A 220 -1.73 1.11 28.71
N GLU A 221 -1.75 1.00 30.05
CA GLU A 221 -1.82 -0.29 30.72
C GLU A 221 -3.19 -0.97 30.62
N LYS A 222 -4.25 -0.19 30.37
CA LYS A 222 -5.63 -0.69 30.22
C LYS A 222 -5.97 -1.05 28.77
N MET A 223 -5.11 -0.70 27.81
CA MET A 223 -5.29 -1.11 26.43
C MET A 223 -5.17 -2.63 26.31
N PRO A 224 -5.96 -3.25 25.42
CA PRO A 224 -5.93 -4.69 25.21
C PRO A 224 -4.56 -5.14 24.68
N ILE A 225 -4.29 -6.42 24.90
CA ILE A 225 -3.17 -7.10 24.25
C ILE A 225 -3.41 -7.08 22.74
N CYS A 226 -2.33 -6.89 21.98
CA CYS A 226 -2.35 -6.88 20.54
C CYS A 226 -2.87 -8.22 20.01
N ARG A 227 -3.82 -8.15 19.07
CA ARG A 227 -4.36 -9.35 18.39
C ARG A 227 -3.44 -9.89 17.30
N GLY A 228 -2.33 -9.21 17.01
CA GLY A 228 -1.44 -9.55 15.89
C GLY A 228 -2.01 -9.16 14.52
N ARG A 229 -3.00 -8.28 14.43
CA ARG A 229 -3.64 -7.95 13.15
C ARG A 229 -2.67 -7.25 12.19
N ARG A 230 -2.66 -7.68 10.93
CA ARG A 230 -1.91 -7.05 9.83
C ARG A 230 -2.88 -6.69 8.70
N PRO A 231 -3.53 -5.50 8.76
CA PRO A 231 -4.59 -5.13 7.82
C PRO A 231 -4.13 -5.15 6.36
N HIS A 232 -2.87 -4.80 6.10
CA HIS A 232 -2.24 -4.82 4.79
C HIS A 232 -1.98 -6.24 4.25
N LEU A 233 -1.96 -7.28 5.09
CA LEU A 233 -1.87 -8.69 4.69
C LEU A 233 -3.21 -9.43 4.80
N ARG A 234 -4.26 -8.73 5.26
CA ARG A 234 -5.61 -9.28 5.51
C ARG A 234 -5.65 -10.45 6.50
N ASP A 235 -4.69 -10.50 7.42
CA ASP A 235 -4.55 -11.62 8.34
C ASP A 235 -4.20 -11.18 9.78
N TYR A 236 -3.86 -12.19 10.59
CA TYR A 236 -3.35 -12.05 11.93
C TYR A 236 -2.07 -12.88 12.05
N GLU A 237 -1.14 -12.42 12.89
CA GLU A 237 0.05 -13.16 13.26
C GLU A 237 -0.33 -14.50 13.93
N ASP A 238 0.12 -15.62 13.37
CA ASP A 238 -0.27 -16.96 13.80
C ASP A 238 0.13 -17.25 15.26
N SER A 239 1.28 -16.73 15.69
CA SER A 239 1.76 -16.87 17.08
C SER A 239 1.08 -15.91 18.06
N GLY A 240 0.19 -15.04 17.58
CA GLY A 240 -0.33 -13.91 18.34
C GLY A 240 0.74 -12.87 18.67
N CYS A 241 0.41 -11.95 19.58
CA CYS A 241 1.32 -10.90 20.04
C CYS A 241 1.17 -10.67 21.55
N ASP A 242 2.30 -10.50 22.23
CA ASP A 242 2.38 -10.28 23.69
C ASP A 242 2.43 -8.79 24.07
N ARG A 243 2.55 -7.90 23.07
CA ARG A 243 2.63 -6.45 23.29
C ARG A 243 1.26 -5.85 23.55
N LYS A 244 1.22 -4.83 24.40
CA LYS A 244 0.02 -3.98 24.55
C LYS A 244 -0.12 -3.04 23.36
N MET A 245 -1.36 -2.85 22.93
CA MET A 245 -1.68 -1.85 21.92
C MET A 245 -1.55 -0.43 22.48
N ARG A 246 -1.12 0.51 21.63
CA ARG A 246 -1.07 1.94 21.93
C ARG A 246 -1.96 2.69 20.95
N PRO A 247 -2.83 3.59 21.43
CA PRO A 247 -3.64 4.39 20.53
C PRO A 247 -2.75 5.35 19.73
N ILE A 248 -3.11 5.52 18.46
CA ILE A 248 -2.48 6.45 17.53
C ILE A 248 -3.57 7.11 16.70
N VAL A 249 -3.31 8.33 16.24
CA VAL A 249 -4.24 9.07 15.38
C VAL A 249 -3.88 8.78 13.93
N LEU A 250 -4.89 8.55 13.10
CA LEU A 250 -4.75 8.44 11.65
C LEU A 250 -4.01 9.67 11.11
N GLY A 251 -2.98 9.44 10.30
CA GLY A 251 -2.10 10.50 9.76
C GLY A 251 -0.98 10.92 10.71
N ALA A 252 -0.79 10.27 11.86
CA ALA A 252 0.37 10.53 12.70
C ALA A 252 1.68 10.13 11.99
N SER A 253 2.70 10.99 12.07
CA SER A 253 4.01 10.75 11.42
C SER A 253 4.74 9.51 11.94
N SER A 254 4.35 8.99 13.10
CA SER A 254 4.92 7.80 13.71
C SER A 254 4.27 6.48 13.27
N MET A 255 3.32 6.51 12.34
CA MET A 255 2.59 5.31 11.92
C MET A 255 3.38 4.37 11.02
N TRP A 256 4.26 4.92 10.18
CA TRP A 256 4.97 4.14 9.18
C TRP A 256 6.32 4.78 8.87
N PHE A 257 7.35 3.94 8.80
CA PHE A 257 8.69 4.35 8.38
C PHE A 257 9.28 3.28 7.46
N PRO A 258 9.92 3.68 6.35
CA PRO A 258 10.60 2.74 5.50
C PRO A 258 11.93 2.31 6.14
N VAL A 259 12.29 1.04 5.98
CA VAL A 259 13.67 0.59 6.12
C VAL A 259 14.28 0.58 4.73
N VAL A 260 15.21 1.52 4.49
CA VAL A 260 15.79 1.74 3.16
C VAL A 260 17.17 1.11 3.07
N PHE A 261 17.33 0.20 2.11
CA PHE A 261 18.63 -0.30 1.66
C PHE A 261 18.95 0.30 0.30
N SER A 262 20.17 0.79 0.14
CA SER A 262 20.64 1.38 -1.11
C SER A 262 22.00 0.81 -1.50
N SER A 263 22.18 0.58 -2.80
CA SER A 263 23.47 0.27 -3.40
C SER A 263 23.74 1.24 -4.54
N ILE A 264 25.00 1.59 -4.75
CA ILE A 264 25.41 2.32 -5.95
C ILE A 264 25.72 1.28 -7.03
N ALA A 265 24.86 1.23 -8.05
CA ALA A 265 25.09 0.42 -9.23
C ALA A 265 26.12 1.13 -10.13
N ILE A 266 27.38 0.74 -9.99
CA ILE A 266 28.43 1.13 -10.95
C ILE A 266 28.41 0.07 -12.05
N PRO A 267 28.18 0.45 -13.33
CA PRO A 267 28.23 -0.51 -14.43
C PRO A 267 29.55 -1.28 -14.41
N ALA A 268 29.48 -2.62 -14.42
CA ALA A 268 30.67 -3.47 -14.41
C ALA A 268 31.56 -3.27 -15.64
N SER A 269 31.00 -2.67 -16.70
CA SER A 269 31.72 -2.39 -17.94
C SER A 269 31.38 -1.00 -18.49
N SER A 270 32.39 -0.34 -19.07
CA SER A 270 32.22 0.88 -19.87
C SER A 270 31.55 0.63 -21.24
N ASP A 271 31.35 -0.63 -21.60
CA ASP A 271 30.76 -1.06 -22.87
C ASP A 271 29.22 -0.97 -22.80
N LYS A 272 28.64 -0.05 -23.57
CA LYS A 272 27.20 0.24 -23.58
C LYS A 272 26.36 -0.98 -23.97
N ILE A 273 26.87 -1.86 -24.85
CA ILE A 273 26.14 -3.08 -25.22
C ILE A 273 25.99 -4.01 -24.03
N ALA A 274 27.04 -4.18 -23.21
CA ALA A 274 27.00 -5.05 -22.05
C ALA A 274 26.00 -4.55 -20.98
N GLN A 275 25.88 -3.24 -20.81
CA GLN A 275 24.88 -2.62 -19.93
C GLN A 275 23.46 -2.91 -20.41
N LEU A 276 23.20 -2.75 -21.71
CA LEU A 276 21.90 -3.04 -22.30
C LEU A 276 21.54 -4.54 -22.22
N ILE A 277 22.51 -5.44 -22.37
CA ILE A 277 22.31 -6.88 -22.15
C ILE A 277 21.93 -7.16 -20.70
N GLN A 278 22.62 -6.56 -19.73
CA GLN A 278 22.34 -6.74 -18.31
C GLN A 278 20.94 -6.27 -17.93
N GLN A 279 20.53 -5.09 -18.42
CA GLN A 279 19.19 -4.52 -18.17
C GLN A 279 18.06 -5.40 -18.74
N ASN A 280 18.30 -6.07 -19.86
CA ASN A 280 17.32 -6.91 -20.55
C ASN A 280 17.55 -8.42 -20.33
N TRP A 281 18.33 -8.79 -19.31
CA TRP A 281 18.81 -10.17 -19.13
C TRP A 281 17.68 -11.19 -18.93
N SER A 282 16.58 -10.80 -18.28
CA SER A 282 15.41 -11.66 -18.05
C SER A 282 14.81 -12.23 -19.35
N VAL A 283 14.83 -11.46 -20.42
CA VAL A 283 14.40 -11.85 -21.77
C VAL A 283 15.55 -12.51 -22.53
N LEU A 284 16.72 -11.87 -22.55
CA LEU A 284 17.85 -12.27 -23.38
C LEU A 284 18.49 -13.59 -22.96
N ARG A 285 18.37 -13.99 -21.68
CA ARG A 285 18.86 -15.28 -21.20
C ARG A 285 18.22 -16.47 -21.91
N GLN A 286 17.04 -16.29 -22.51
CA GLN A 286 16.33 -17.33 -23.25
C GLN A 286 16.88 -17.54 -24.68
N ALA A 287 17.65 -16.58 -25.21
CA ALA A 287 18.26 -16.71 -26.53
C ALA A 287 19.35 -17.79 -26.50
N ASN A 288 19.06 -18.97 -27.04
CA ASN A 288 20.00 -20.10 -27.10
C ASN A 288 20.75 -20.21 -28.44
N SER A 289 20.40 -19.38 -29.42
CA SER A 289 21.08 -19.30 -30.71
C SER A 289 21.03 -17.89 -31.30
N LYS A 290 21.87 -17.63 -32.32
CA LYS A 290 21.91 -16.34 -33.03
C LYS A 290 20.61 -16.06 -33.78
N GLU A 291 19.93 -17.11 -34.24
CA GLU A 291 18.64 -17.02 -34.94
C GLU A 291 17.54 -16.50 -34.01
N ILE A 292 17.59 -16.83 -32.71
CA ILE A 292 16.64 -16.28 -31.72
C ILE A 292 16.88 -14.78 -31.51
N VAL A 293 18.13 -14.31 -31.56
CA VAL A 293 18.43 -12.87 -31.50
C VAL A 293 17.85 -12.15 -32.72
N ALA A 294 18.01 -12.73 -33.92
CA ALA A 294 17.41 -12.19 -35.14
C ALA A 294 15.87 -12.20 -35.08
N PHE A 295 15.28 -13.23 -34.48
CA PHE A 295 13.84 -13.28 -34.22
C PHE A 295 13.39 -12.18 -33.26
N MET A 296 14.07 -12.00 -32.12
CA MET A 296 13.79 -10.94 -31.14
C MET A 296 13.90 -9.54 -31.75
N ARG A 297 14.78 -9.35 -32.74
CA ARG A 297 14.84 -8.11 -33.53
C ARG A 297 13.56 -7.90 -34.32
N ASN A 298 13.14 -8.91 -35.06
CA ASN A 298 11.97 -8.83 -35.93
C ASN A 298 10.66 -8.64 -35.15
N THR A 299 10.60 -9.10 -33.89
CA THR A 299 9.46 -8.90 -32.98
C THR A 299 9.54 -7.63 -32.15
N GLY A 300 10.59 -6.81 -32.32
CA GLY A 300 10.74 -5.53 -31.61
C GLY A 300 11.17 -5.64 -30.14
N GLN A 301 11.61 -6.81 -29.68
CA GLN A 301 11.95 -7.07 -28.28
C GLN A 301 13.34 -6.54 -27.87
N LEU A 302 14.14 -6.06 -28.81
CA LEU A 302 15.51 -5.59 -28.55
C LEU A 302 15.60 -4.14 -28.04
N GLY A 303 14.57 -3.31 -28.19
CA GLY A 303 14.60 -1.91 -27.76
C GLY A 303 15.85 -1.16 -28.28
N GLU A 304 16.65 -0.59 -27.38
CA GLU A 304 17.91 0.10 -27.70
C GLU A 304 19.01 -0.82 -28.27
N LEU A 305 18.94 -2.14 -28.04
CA LEU A 305 19.88 -3.09 -28.65
C LEU A 305 19.72 -3.21 -30.17
N SER A 306 18.61 -2.69 -30.73
CA SER A 306 18.39 -2.65 -32.17
C SER A 306 19.49 -1.90 -32.93
N GLY A 307 20.21 -0.97 -32.29
CA GLY A 307 21.35 -0.26 -32.87
C GLY A 307 22.62 -1.10 -33.07
N TYR A 308 22.70 -2.30 -32.50
CA TYR A 308 23.85 -3.21 -32.62
C TYR A 308 23.55 -4.36 -33.60
N THR A 309 24.59 -5.02 -34.12
CA THR A 309 24.40 -6.20 -34.99
C THR A 309 24.07 -7.45 -34.18
N ASP A 310 23.35 -8.42 -34.77
CA ASP A 310 22.98 -9.68 -34.10
C ASP A 310 24.20 -10.47 -33.62
N ALA A 311 25.33 -10.37 -34.34
CA ALA A 311 26.58 -11.01 -33.94
C ALA A 311 27.14 -10.39 -32.64
N GLN A 312 27.14 -9.06 -32.53
CA GLN A 312 27.61 -8.35 -31.34
C GLN A 312 26.73 -8.62 -30.12
N ILE A 313 25.41 -8.64 -30.32
CA ILE A 313 24.45 -8.96 -29.26
C ILE A 313 24.67 -10.40 -28.79
N TRP A 314 24.78 -11.35 -29.71
CA TRP A 314 25.02 -12.76 -29.39
C TRP A 314 26.32 -12.98 -28.62
N GLU A 315 27.41 -12.33 -29.04
CA GLU A 315 28.69 -12.41 -28.35
C GLU A 315 28.62 -11.82 -26.93
N ALA A 316 27.92 -10.68 -26.75
CA ALA A 316 27.72 -10.07 -25.45
C ALA A 316 26.85 -10.94 -24.51
N ILE A 317 25.81 -11.59 -25.02
CA ILE A 317 25.03 -12.60 -24.27
C ILE A 317 25.93 -13.75 -23.82
N GLY A 318 26.80 -14.24 -24.71
CA GLY A 318 27.76 -15.30 -24.41
C GLY A 318 28.75 -14.91 -23.30
N ARG A 319 29.23 -13.66 -23.29
CA ARG A 319 30.08 -13.12 -22.22
C ARG A 319 29.37 -13.12 -20.87
N LYS A 320 28.15 -12.56 -20.80
CA LYS A 320 27.37 -12.49 -19.55
C LYS A 320 27.02 -13.88 -18.99
N ARG A 321 26.72 -14.88 -19.84
CA ARG A 321 26.51 -16.27 -19.38
C ARG A 321 27.75 -16.84 -18.69
N LYS A 322 28.94 -16.59 -19.23
CA LYS A 322 30.19 -17.07 -18.63
C LYS A 322 30.45 -16.42 -17.27
N GLU A 323 30.17 -15.12 -17.14
CA GLU A 323 30.26 -14.41 -15.87
C GLU A 323 29.32 -15.01 -14.81
N ASP A 324 28.04 -15.22 -15.14
CA ASP A 324 27.06 -15.86 -14.24
C ASP A 324 27.50 -17.28 -13.82
N SER A 325 28.12 -18.03 -14.73
CA SER A 325 28.65 -19.38 -14.47
C SER A 325 29.84 -19.34 -13.50
N SER A 326 30.76 -18.40 -13.71
CA SER A 326 31.96 -18.23 -12.87
C SER A 326 31.66 -17.70 -11.46
N GLU A 327 30.63 -16.86 -11.30
CA GLU A 327 30.18 -16.43 -9.97
C GLU A 327 29.43 -17.54 -9.21
N GLY A 328 28.82 -18.51 -9.90
CA GLY A 328 28.18 -19.67 -9.27
C GLY A 328 29.14 -20.67 -8.64
N GLU A 329 30.35 -20.84 -9.19
CA GLU A 329 31.37 -21.77 -8.66
C GLU A 329 32.12 -21.23 -7.43
N ILE A 330 32.14 -19.90 -7.22
CA ILE A 330 32.83 -19.28 -6.07
C ILE A 330 31.97 -19.36 -4.79
N VAL A 331 30.68 -19.73 -4.91
CA VAL A 331 29.68 -19.73 -3.82
C VAL A 331 29.25 -21.16 -3.44
N ALA A 332 29.90 -22.19 -4.01
CA ALA A 332 29.67 -23.61 -3.67
C ALA A 332 30.58 -24.09 -2.53
#